data_AF-A0A377XBH0-F1
#
_entry.id   AF-A0A377XBH0-F1
#
_cell.length_a   1.000
_cell.length_b   1.000
_cell.length_c   1.000
_cell.angle_alpha   90.00
_cell.angle_beta   90.00
_cell.angle_gamma   90.00
#
_symmetry.space_group_name_H-M   'P 1'
#
loop_
_entity.id
_entity.type
_entity.pdbx_description
1 polymer ?
#
loop_
_entity_poly.entity_id
_entity_poly.type
_entity_poly.pdbx_seq_one_letter_code
_entity_poly.pdbx_strand_id
1 'polypeptide(L)' 'MKIAAFDIGGTALKMGVMARDGRLLETARQSIQ' A
#
# COMPACT_ATOMS: atom_id res chain seq x y z
N MET A 1 5.17 -3.16 15.30
CA MET A 1 5.92 -2.53 14.20
C MET A 1 5.06 -2.61 12.94
N LYS A 2 4.93 -1.51 12.18
CA LYS A 2 4.12 -1.45 10.95
C LYS A 2 5.05 -1.25 9.75
N ILE A 3 4.79 -1.94 8.65
CA ILE A 3 5.55 -1.87 7.40
C ILE A 3 4.66 -1.22 6.36
N ALA A 4 5.08 -0.10 5.76
CA ALA A 4 4.38 0.52 4.65
C ALA A 4 5.00 0.06 3.33
N ALA A 5 4.15 -0.36 2.40
CA ALA A 5 4.53 -0.77 1.05
C ALA A 5 3.79 0.09 0.02
N PHE A 6 4.49 0.48 -1.05
CA PHE A 6 3.95 1.30 -2.13
C PHE A 6 4.18 0.60 -3.47
N ASP A 7 3.12 0.50 -4.26
CA ASP A 7 3.16 0.08 -5.67
C ASP A 7 2.79 1.30 -6.53
N ILE A 8 3.77 1.77 -7.30
CA ILE A 8 3.65 2.96 -8.15
C ILE A 8 3.53 2.47 -9.59
N GLY A 9 2.29 2.40 -10.08
CA GLY A 9 2.00 2.09 -11.48
C GLY A 9 1.68 3.36 -12.27
N GLY A 10 1.87 3.31 -13.58
CA GLY A 10 1.69 4.48 -14.47
C GLY A 10 0.30 5.14 -14.44
N THR A 11 -0.71 4.49 -13.86
CA THR A 11 -2.09 5.01 -13.75
C THR A 11 -2.58 5.16 -12.31
N ALA A 12 -1.84 4.65 -11.32
CA ALA A 12 -2.28 4.65 -9.93
C ALA A 12 -1.13 4.42 -8.94
N LEU A 13 -1.21 5.11 -7.80
CA LEU A 13 -0.46 4.79 -6.58
C LEU A 13 -1.31 3.86 -5.71
N LYS A 14 -0.74 2.74 -5.29
CA LYS A 14 -1.32 1.86 -4.28
C LYS A 14 -0.41 1.83 -3.06
N MET A 15 -1.00 1.85 -1.88
CA MET A 15 -0.28 1.74 -0.62
C MET A 15 -0.94 0.67 0.25
N GLY A 16 -0.12 -0.08 0.96
CA GLY A 16 -0.56 -1.03 1.97
C GLY A 16 0.25 -0.90 3.25
N VAL A 17 -0.39 -1.06 4.40
CA VAL A 17 0.28 -1.19 5.70
C VAL A 17 0.14 -2.62 6.17
N MET A 18 1.26 -3.26 6.49
CA MET A 18 1.33 -4.63 6.97
C MET A 18 1.88 -4.71 8.39
N ALA A 19 1.37 -5.67 9.16
CA ALA A 19 2.01 -6.13 10.37
C ALA A 19 3.24 -7.00 10.03
N ARG A 20 4.12 -7.17 11.01
CA ARG A 20 5.36 -7.96 10.85
C ARG A 20 5.11 -9.43 10.50
N ASP A 21 3.96 -9.96 10.87
CA ASP A 21 3.51 -11.32 10.55
C ASP A 21 2.96 -11.46 9.11
N GLY A 22 3.02 -10.40 8.31
CA GLY A 22 2.53 -10.38 6.94
C GLY A 22 1.04 -10.08 6.80
N ARG A 23 0.31 -9.82 7.90
CA ARG A 23 -1.10 -9.45 7.83
C ARG A 23 -1.26 -8.03 7.29
N LEU A 24 -2.11 -7.86 6.28
CA LEU A 24 -2.52 -6.56 5.77
C LEU A 24 -3.46 -5.88 6.77
N LEU A 25 -3.14 -4.64 7.13
CA LEU A 25 -3.88 -3.83 8.10
C LEU A 25 -4.72 -2.77 7.41
N GLU A 26 -4.14 -2.06 6.44
CA GLU A 26 -4.78 -0.94 5.74
C GLU A 26 -4.35 -0.92 4.28
N THR A 27 -5.22 -0.42 3.40
CA THR A 27 -4.91 -0.20 1.98
C THR A 27 -5.45 1.14 1.52
N ALA A 28 -4.70 1.83 0.67
CA ALA A 28 -5.14 3.03 -0.03
C ALA A 28 -4.81 2.92 -1.52
N ARG A 29 -5.66 3.50 -2.37
CA ARG A 29 -5.44 3.61 -3.81
C ARG A 29 -5.76 5.03 -4.24
N GLN A 30 -4.84 5.65 -4.95
CA GLN A 30 -5.04 6.94 -5.58
C GLN A 30 -4.84 6.80 -7.08
N SER A 31 -5.86 7.17 -7.85
CA SER A 31 -5.75 7.25 -9.29
C SER A 31 -4.87 8.45 -9.65
N ILE A 32 -3.92 8.24 -10.56
CA ILE A 32 -3.15 9.32 -11.18
C ILE A 32 -3.72 9.42 -12.59
N GLN A 33 -4.74 10.26 -12.75
CA GLN A 33 -5.27 10.62 -14.07
C GLN A 33 -4.58 11.88 -14.55
#